data_AF-A0A957SM35-F1
#
_entry.id   AF-A0A957SM35-F1
#
_cell.length_a   1.000
_cell.length_b   1.000
_cell.length_c   1.000
_cell.angle_alpha   90.00
_cell.angle_beta   90.00
_cell.angle_gamma   90.00
#
_symmetry.space_group_name_H-M   'P 1'
#
loop_
_entity.id
_entity.type
_entity.pdbx_description
1 polymer ?
#
loop_
_entity_poly.entity_id
_entity_poly.type
_entity_poly.pdbx_seq_one_letter_code
_entity_poly.pdbx_strand_id
1 'polypeptide(L)'
;GKFFVWSPAEIETLLGAENARLFNAHFGVSPRGNFEGHNILNINMTLADVARRFGKTEQAVAAVTAEGKHALFAARELRIKPARDEKVLTEWNGLMIHALADCGAVLGRADALDAARKAANFVLDKMSQPDGKLYRSWTPPQPSP
;
A
#
# COMPACT_ATOMS: atom_id res chain seq x y z
N GLY A 1 4.12 3.31 -13.01
CA GLY A 1 3.27 2.09 -12.95
C GLY A 1 1.81 2.47 -12.86
N LYS A 2 0.89 1.75 -13.51
CA LYS A 2 -0.52 2.19 -13.68
C LYS A 2 -1.46 1.78 -12.54
N PHE A 3 -0.97 1.04 -11.54
CA PHE A 3 -1.84 0.42 -10.53
C PHE A 3 -2.53 1.46 -9.62
N PHE A 4 -1.84 2.52 -9.18
CA PHE A 4 -2.39 3.49 -8.21
C PHE A 4 -2.85 4.82 -8.80
N VAL A 5 -2.72 5.00 -10.10
CA VAL A 5 -2.94 6.29 -10.76
C VAL A 5 -4.27 6.31 -11.51
N TRP A 6 -4.91 7.49 -11.57
CA TRP A 6 -6.23 7.68 -12.18
C TRP A 6 -6.29 8.97 -13.01
N SER A 7 -7.02 8.92 -14.10
CA SER A 7 -7.45 10.11 -14.85
C SER A 7 -8.86 10.54 -14.43
N PRO A 8 -9.23 11.83 -14.61
CA PRO A 8 -10.60 12.28 -14.39
C PRO A 8 -11.63 11.49 -15.22
N ALA A 9 -11.29 11.13 -16.46
CA ALA A 9 -12.17 10.40 -17.38
C ALA A 9 -12.46 8.95 -16.91
N GLU A 10 -11.46 8.26 -16.35
CA GLU A 10 -11.68 6.93 -15.75
C GLU A 10 -12.62 7.01 -14.54
N ILE A 11 -12.43 8.01 -13.67
CA ILE A 11 -13.29 8.20 -12.50
C ILE A 11 -14.71 8.54 -12.93
N GLU A 12 -14.88 9.39 -13.95
CA GLU A 12 -16.19 9.72 -14.52
C GLU A 12 -16.88 8.49 -15.12
N THR A 13 -16.13 7.62 -15.80
CA THR A 13 -16.67 6.37 -16.36
C THR A 13 -17.15 5.42 -15.24
N LEU A 14 -16.44 5.36 -14.11
CA LEU A 14 -16.76 4.47 -13.00
C LEU A 14 -17.91 4.99 -12.13
N LEU A 15 -18.00 6.31 -11.91
CA LEU A 15 -18.91 6.90 -10.91
C LEU A 15 -20.06 7.69 -11.53
N GLY A 16 -19.96 8.04 -12.82
CA GLY A 16 -20.82 9.02 -13.46
C GLY A 16 -20.38 10.46 -13.17
N ALA A 17 -20.78 11.38 -14.06
CA ALA A 17 -20.30 12.77 -14.05
C ALA A 17 -20.57 13.53 -12.75
N GLU A 18 -21.73 13.33 -12.11
CA GLU A 18 -22.06 14.03 -10.86
C GLU A 18 -21.19 13.58 -9.70
N ASN A 19 -21.13 12.27 -9.46
CA ASN A 19 -20.36 11.68 -8.36
C ASN A 19 -18.86 11.89 -8.56
N ALA A 20 -18.37 11.81 -9.81
CA ALA A 20 -16.98 12.07 -10.13
C ALA A 20 -16.56 13.50 -9.78
N ARG A 21 -17.43 14.51 -9.92
CA ARG A 21 -17.11 15.89 -9.50
C ARG A 21 -16.87 16.00 -7.99
N LEU A 22 -17.73 15.37 -7.19
CA LEU A 22 -17.59 15.35 -5.71
C LEU A 22 -16.32 14.58 -5.31
N PHE A 23 -16.12 13.40 -5.89
CA PHE A 23 -14.99 12.53 -5.63
C PHE A 23 -13.66 13.21 -6.02
N ASN A 24 -13.60 13.81 -7.20
CA ASN A 24 -12.41 14.50 -7.71
C ASN A 24 -12.06 15.71 -6.83
N ALA A 25 -13.05 16.46 -6.35
CA ALA A 25 -12.81 17.58 -5.45
C ALA A 25 -12.26 17.13 -4.09
N HIS A 26 -12.80 16.03 -3.53
CA HIS A 26 -12.31 15.45 -2.29
C HIS A 26 -10.87 14.94 -2.44
N PHE A 27 -10.55 14.27 -3.56
CA PHE A 27 -9.25 13.62 -3.79
C PHE A 27 -8.21 14.43 -4.58
N GLY A 28 -8.51 15.69 -4.90
CA GLY A 28 -7.60 16.56 -5.64
C GLY A 28 -7.28 16.06 -7.07
N VAL A 29 -8.23 15.38 -7.71
CA VAL A 29 -8.06 14.84 -9.06
C VAL A 29 -8.20 15.97 -10.08
N SER A 30 -7.22 16.12 -10.96
CA SER A 30 -7.20 17.13 -12.02
C SER A 30 -6.75 16.57 -13.37
N PRO A 31 -7.05 17.26 -14.49
CA PRO A 31 -6.53 16.88 -15.81
C PRO A 31 -4.99 16.91 -15.90
N ARG A 32 -4.33 17.76 -15.11
CA ARG A 32 -2.87 17.85 -15.06
C ARG A 32 -2.24 16.66 -14.36
N GLY A 33 -2.94 16.07 -13.39
CA GLY A 33 -2.37 15.08 -12.50
C GLY A 33 -1.46 15.68 -11.42
N ASN A 34 -1.17 14.88 -10.41
CA ASN A 34 -0.18 15.16 -9.36
C ASN A 34 1.03 14.21 -9.44
N PHE A 35 1.00 13.22 -10.34
CA PHE A 35 2.06 12.24 -10.53
C PHE A 35 2.10 11.80 -12.00
N GLU A 36 3.19 12.10 -12.72
CA GLU A 36 3.42 11.64 -14.11
C GLU A 36 2.19 11.83 -15.05
N GLY A 37 1.53 13.00 -14.99
CA GLY A 37 0.35 13.31 -15.80
C GLY A 37 -0.94 12.60 -15.39
N HIS A 38 -0.93 11.88 -14.26
CA HIS A 38 -2.08 11.20 -13.66
C HIS A 38 -2.26 11.60 -12.19
N ASN A 39 -3.30 11.09 -11.54
CA ASN A 39 -3.61 11.41 -10.16
C ASN A 39 -3.41 10.20 -9.24
N ILE A 40 -2.59 10.36 -8.22
CA ILE A 40 -2.63 9.56 -6.99
C ILE A 40 -3.63 10.24 -6.06
N LEU A 41 -4.63 9.49 -5.58
CA LEU A 41 -5.67 10.05 -4.72
C LEU A 41 -5.05 10.55 -3.41
N ASN A 42 -5.29 11.82 -3.09
CA ASN A 42 -4.88 12.45 -1.83
C ASN A 42 -6.04 13.28 -1.30
N ILE A 43 -6.27 13.32 0.02
CA ILE A 43 -7.36 14.15 0.55
C ILE A 43 -6.96 15.62 0.39
N ASN A 44 -7.64 16.32 -0.52
CA ASN A 44 -7.38 17.72 -0.86
C ASN A 44 -8.42 18.67 -0.25
N MET A 45 -9.65 18.20 -0.04
CA MET A 45 -10.72 18.94 0.62
C MET A 45 -11.43 18.03 1.63
N THR A 46 -11.92 18.58 2.74
CA THR A 46 -12.75 17.80 3.68
C THR A 46 -14.12 17.50 3.06
N LEU A 47 -14.82 16.50 3.58
CA LEU A 47 -16.18 16.18 3.11
C LEU A 47 -17.13 17.37 3.31
N ALA A 48 -17.00 18.08 4.43
CA ALA A 48 -17.75 19.30 4.73
C ALA A 48 -17.48 20.43 3.72
N ASP A 49 -16.23 20.63 3.32
CA ASP A 49 -15.89 21.68 2.33
C ASP A 49 -16.41 21.34 0.94
N VAL A 50 -16.34 20.07 0.54
CA VAL A 50 -16.94 19.60 -0.72
C VAL A 50 -18.46 19.75 -0.67
N ALA A 51 -19.10 19.34 0.43
CA ALA A 51 -20.55 19.48 0.62
C ALA A 51 -20.99 20.96 0.47
N ARG A 52 -20.28 21.88 1.14
CA ARG A 52 -20.52 23.33 1.02
C ARG A 52 -20.32 23.83 -0.41
N ARG A 53 -19.23 23.43 -1.07
CA ARG A 53 -18.89 23.88 -2.42
C ARG A 53 -19.92 23.45 -3.47
N PHE A 54 -20.50 22.27 -3.32
CA PHE A 54 -21.41 21.68 -4.31
C PHE A 54 -22.88 21.69 -3.87
N GLY A 55 -23.22 22.34 -2.74
CA GLY A 55 -24.59 22.42 -2.24
C GLY A 55 -25.19 21.05 -1.89
N LYS A 56 -24.37 20.13 -1.36
CA LYS A 56 -24.77 18.79 -0.92
C LYS A 56 -24.67 18.69 0.61
N THR A 57 -25.21 17.62 1.17
CA THR A 57 -24.97 17.28 2.58
C THR A 57 -23.63 16.53 2.70
N GLU A 58 -22.98 16.67 3.86
CA GLU A 58 -21.74 15.92 4.13
C GLU A 58 -21.96 14.41 4.03
N GLN A 59 -23.12 13.92 4.48
CA GLN A 59 -23.50 12.51 4.38
C GLN A 59 -23.59 12.03 2.92
N ALA A 60 -24.12 12.84 2.01
CA ALA A 60 -24.17 12.50 0.58
C ALA A 60 -22.75 12.42 -0.02
N VAL A 61 -21.87 13.36 0.33
CA VAL A 61 -20.47 13.34 -0.14
C VAL A 61 -19.71 12.14 0.45
N ALA A 62 -19.99 11.79 1.71
CA ALA A 62 -19.41 10.61 2.36
C ALA A 62 -19.83 9.31 1.65
N ALA A 63 -21.12 9.18 1.30
CA ALA A 63 -21.63 8.03 0.55
C ALA A 63 -20.94 7.89 -0.82
N VAL A 64 -20.89 8.98 -1.60
CA VAL A 64 -20.19 9.01 -2.90
C VAL A 64 -18.71 8.68 -2.76
N THR A 65 -18.05 9.18 -1.71
CA THR A 65 -16.63 8.89 -1.44
C THR A 65 -16.42 7.40 -1.13
N ALA A 66 -17.29 6.79 -0.33
CA ALA A 66 -17.20 5.38 0.03
C ALA A 66 -17.45 4.47 -1.18
N GLU A 67 -18.53 4.72 -1.93
CA GLU A 67 -18.85 4.00 -3.17
C GLU A 67 -17.73 4.14 -4.19
N GLY A 68 -17.20 5.36 -4.36
CA GLY A 68 -16.08 5.61 -5.26
C GLY A 68 -14.82 4.85 -4.88
N LYS A 69 -14.47 4.77 -3.60
CA LYS A 69 -13.34 3.95 -3.13
C LYS A 69 -13.53 2.48 -3.49
N HIS A 70 -14.74 1.93 -3.31
CA HIS A 70 -15.03 0.54 -3.65
C HIS A 70 -14.96 0.29 -5.17
N ALA A 71 -15.56 1.16 -5.99
CA ALA A 71 -15.54 1.02 -7.44
C ALA A 71 -14.11 1.11 -8.01
N LEU A 72 -13.33 2.10 -7.56
CA LEU A 72 -11.93 2.24 -7.97
C LEU A 72 -11.07 1.08 -7.47
N PHE A 73 -11.34 0.56 -6.27
CA PHE A 73 -10.65 -0.64 -5.76
C PHE A 73 -10.91 -1.85 -6.67
N ALA A 74 -12.19 -2.12 -7.00
CA ALA A 74 -12.56 -3.22 -7.88
C ALA A 74 -11.92 -3.08 -9.28
N ALA A 75 -11.97 -1.88 -9.87
CA ALA A 75 -11.34 -1.61 -11.16
C ALA A 75 -9.81 -1.74 -11.10
N ARG A 76 -9.18 -1.37 -9.98
CA ARG A 76 -7.73 -1.49 -9.77
C ARG A 76 -7.27 -2.94 -9.67
N GLU A 77 -8.05 -3.82 -9.04
CA GLU A 77 -7.69 -5.24 -8.91
C GLU A 77 -7.59 -5.97 -10.27
N LEU A 78 -8.20 -5.42 -11.32
CA LEU A 78 -8.07 -5.92 -12.69
C LEU A 78 -6.80 -5.45 -13.40
N ARG A 79 -6.01 -4.55 -12.80
CA ARG A 79 -4.77 -4.03 -13.38
C ARG A 79 -3.59 -4.94 -13.04
N ILE A 80 -2.54 -4.89 -13.87
CA ILE A 80 -1.27 -5.53 -13.57
C ILE A 80 -0.72 -4.97 -12.26
N LYS A 81 -0.56 -5.84 -11.26
CA LYS A 81 0.02 -5.48 -9.96
C LYS A 81 1.48 -5.04 -10.16
N PRO A 82 1.95 -4.00 -9.45
CA PRO A 82 3.35 -3.62 -9.53
C PRO A 82 4.21 -4.80 -9.08
N ALA A 83 5.38 -4.96 -9.71
CA ALA A 83 6.37 -5.91 -9.22
C ALA A 83 6.70 -5.56 -7.77
N ARG A 84 6.62 -6.55 -6.88
CA ARG A 84 7.07 -6.44 -5.51
C ARG A 84 8.52 -6.90 -5.46
N ASP A 85 9.38 -6.16 -4.77
CA ASP A 85 10.70 -6.70 -4.43
C ASP A 85 10.50 -7.79 -3.36
N GLU A 86 10.79 -9.03 -3.70
CA GLU A 86 10.64 -10.19 -2.81
C GLU A 86 11.94 -10.52 -2.08
N LYS A 87 12.98 -9.68 -2.24
CA LYS A 87 14.26 -9.88 -1.58
C LYS A 87 14.14 -9.76 -0.07
N VAL A 88 14.73 -10.73 0.61
CA VAL A 88 15.00 -10.71 2.04
C VAL A 88 16.45 -10.27 2.23
N LEU A 89 16.68 -9.16 2.93
CA LEU A 89 18.02 -8.62 3.19
C LEU A 89 18.52 -9.04 4.56
N THR A 90 19.71 -9.63 4.62
CA THR A 90 20.31 -10.13 5.87
C THR A 90 20.54 -8.99 6.87
N GLU A 91 21.01 -7.83 6.41
CA GLU A 91 21.28 -6.67 7.26
C GLU A 91 20.03 -6.18 8.00
N TRP A 92 18.90 -6.02 7.29
CA TRP A 92 17.66 -5.53 7.89
C TRP A 92 17.01 -6.59 8.78
N ASN A 93 17.09 -7.86 8.40
CA ASN A 93 16.62 -8.94 9.25
C ASN A 93 17.43 -9.05 10.54
N GLY A 94 18.76 -8.87 10.48
CA GLY A 94 19.61 -8.84 11.67
C GLY A 94 19.19 -7.74 12.66
N LEU A 95 18.97 -6.52 12.16
CA LEU A 95 18.49 -5.40 12.99
C LEU A 95 17.12 -5.68 13.62
N MET A 96 16.18 -6.21 12.83
CA MET A 96 14.84 -6.56 13.31
C MET A 96 14.87 -7.68 14.35
N ILE A 97 15.63 -8.76 14.11
CA ILE A 97 15.77 -9.89 15.03
C ILE A 97 16.29 -9.40 16.39
N HIS A 98 17.33 -8.55 16.39
CA HIS A 98 17.88 -7.99 17.61
C HIS A 98 16.83 -7.18 18.38
N ALA A 99 16.12 -6.25 17.71
CA ALA A 99 15.10 -5.45 18.34
C ALA A 99 13.94 -6.28 18.92
N LEU A 100 13.51 -7.34 18.20
CA LEU A 100 12.46 -8.25 18.67
C LEU A 100 12.91 -9.11 19.85
N ALA A 101 14.17 -9.58 19.84
CA ALA A 101 14.75 -10.34 20.94
C ALA A 101 14.84 -9.49 22.21
N ASP A 102 15.33 -8.26 22.10
CA ASP A 102 15.46 -7.31 23.21
C ASP A 102 14.09 -6.93 23.78
N CYS A 103 13.15 -6.56 22.90
CA CYS A 103 11.75 -6.27 23.27
C CYS A 103 11.13 -7.46 24.02
N GLY A 104 11.31 -8.67 23.48
CA GLY A 104 10.80 -9.89 24.07
C GLY A 104 11.39 -10.20 25.45
N ALA A 105 12.71 -10.04 25.60
CA ALA A 105 13.41 -10.31 26.84
C ALA A 105 13.11 -9.26 27.93
N VAL A 106 13.08 -7.97 27.57
CA VAL A 106 12.91 -6.87 28.53
C VAL A 106 11.45 -6.66 28.90
N LEU A 107 10.52 -6.75 27.94
CA LEU A 107 9.10 -6.47 28.15
C LEU A 107 8.26 -7.74 28.39
N GLY A 108 8.88 -8.92 28.46
CA GLY A 108 8.17 -10.20 28.64
C GLY A 108 7.24 -10.55 27.48
N ARG A 109 7.53 -10.07 26.27
CA ARG A 109 6.71 -10.26 25.07
C ARG A 109 7.09 -11.56 24.36
N ALA A 110 6.44 -12.65 24.74
CA ALA A 110 6.68 -13.98 24.17
C ALA A 110 6.44 -14.04 22.64
N ASP A 111 5.49 -13.25 22.13
CA ASP A 111 5.22 -13.12 20.69
C ASP A 111 6.38 -12.44 19.94
N ALA A 112 7.03 -11.44 20.55
CA ALA A 112 8.23 -10.81 19.99
C ALA A 112 9.41 -11.79 19.98
N LEU A 113 9.61 -12.57 21.05
CA LEU A 113 10.64 -13.62 21.08
C LEU A 113 10.41 -14.70 20.02
N ASP A 114 9.16 -15.13 19.83
CA ASP A 114 8.80 -16.12 18.81
C ASP A 114 9.05 -15.59 17.39
N ALA A 115 8.68 -14.33 17.13
CA ALA A 115 8.98 -13.67 15.86
C ALA A 115 10.49 -13.56 15.59
N ALA A 116 11.28 -13.15 16.60
CA ALA A 116 12.74 -13.09 16.50
C ALA A 116 13.33 -14.46 16.18
N ARG A 117 12.87 -15.52 16.86
CA ARG A 117 13.33 -16.89 16.65
C ARG A 117 13.01 -17.39 15.25
N LYS A 118 11.78 -17.19 14.77
CA LYS A 118 11.36 -17.60 13.42
C LYS A 118 12.21 -16.92 12.35
N ALA A 119 12.46 -15.62 12.49
CA ALA A 119 13.30 -14.88 11.55
C ALA A 119 14.77 -15.32 11.61
N ALA A 120 15.33 -15.53 12.81
CA ALA A 120 16.69 -16.02 12.98
C ALA A 120 16.87 -17.41 12.34
N ASN A 121 15.94 -18.33 12.57
CA ASN A 121 15.95 -19.66 11.94
C ASN A 121 15.90 -19.53 10.41
N PHE A 122 15.05 -18.65 9.86
CA PHE A 122 15.02 -18.43 8.41
C PHE A 122 16.37 -17.96 7.86
N VAL A 123 17.01 -16.98 8.51
CA VAL A 123 18.32 -16.48 8.08
C VAL A 123 19.37 -17.59 8.14
N LEU A 124 19.42 -18.35 9.24
CA LEU A 124 20.39 -19.42 9.42
C LEU A 124 20.15 -20.59 8.44
N ASP A 125 18.90 -20.94 8.15
CA ASP A 125 18.56 -22.08 7.30
C ASP A 125 18.64 -21.76 5.80
N LYS A 126 18.21 -20.55 5.40
CA LYS A 126 18.04 -20.16 3.98
C LYS A 126 19.12 -19.22 3.47
N MET A 127 19.84 -18.56 4.36
CA MET A 127 20.79 -17.52 3.99
C MET A 127 22.23 -17.83 4.43
N SER A 128 22.51 -19.00 5.01
CA SER A 128 23.88 -19.43 5.32
C SER A 128 24.59 -20.04 4.11
N GLN A 129 25.88 -19.73 4.00
CA GLN A 129 26.82 -20.29 3.04
C GLN A 129 27.56 -21.49 3.66
N PRO A 130 28.11 -22.41 2.84
CA PRO A 130 28.87 -23.57 3.35
C PRO A 130 30.08 -23.20 4.22
N ASP A 131 30.65 -22.01 4.04
CA ASP A 131 31.80 -21.52 4.83
C ASP A 131 31.39 -20.82 6.14
N GLY A 132 30.10 -20.85 6.49
CA GLY A 132 29.56 -20.24 7.71
C GLY A 132 29.24 -18.75 7.61
N LYS A 133 29.46 -18.11 6.45
CA LYS A 133 29.01 -16.72 6.21
C LYS A 133 27.55 -16.68 5.81
N LEU A 134 26.97 -15.48 5.81
CA LEU A 134 25.60 -15.25 5.31
C LEU A 134 25.64 -14.65 3.90
N TYR A 135 24.68 -15.01 3.05
CA TYR A 135 24.40 -14.29 1.82
C TYR A 135 23.93 -12.86 2.14
N ARG A 136 24.16 -11.90 1.24
CA ARG A 136 23.67 -10.52 1.41
C ARG A 136 22.15 -10.44 1.33
N SER A 137 21.57 -11.21 0.43
CA SER A 137 20.14 -11.24 0.16
C SER A 137 19.69 -12.62 -0.28
N TRP A 138 18.44 -12.95 -0.02
CA TRP A 138 17.75 -14.13 -0.49
C TRP A 138 16.53 -13.71 -1.31
N THR A 139 16.27 -14.39 -2.41
CA THR A 139 15.04 -14.22 -3.20
C THR A 139 14.40 -15.58 -3.33
N PRO A 140 13.07 -15.71 -3.13
CA PRO A 140 12.41 -16.99 -3.33
C PRO A 140 12.67 -17.51 -4.75
N PRO A 141 12.90 -18.81 -4.93
CA PRO A 141 13.02 -19.39 -6.27
C PRO A 141 11.71 -19.16 -7.04
N GLN A 142 11.83 -18.63 -8.25
CA GLN A 142 10.69 -18.47 -9.16
C GLN A 142 10.16 -19.87 -9.53
N PRO A 143 8.83 -20.09 -9.56
CA PRO A 143 8.29 -21.33 -10.10
C PRO A 143 8.79 -21.52 -11.55
N SER A 144 9.23 -22.73 -11.87
CA SER A 144 9.61 -23.08 -13.25
C SER A 144 8.41 -22.89 -14.19
N PRO A 145 8.63 -22.38 -15.42
CA PRO A 145 7.56 -22.17 -16.40
C PRO A 145 6.87 -23.47 -16.80
#